data_AF-A0A1B7MVB7-F1
#
_entry.id   AF-A0A1B7MVB7-F1
#
_cell.length_a   1.000
_cell.length_b   1.000
_cell.length_c   1.000
_cell.angle_alpha   90.00
_cell.angle_beta   90.00
_cell.angle_gamma   90.00
#
_symmetry.space_group_name_H-M   'P 1'
#
loop_
_entity.id
_entity.type
_entity.pdbx_description
1 polymer ?
#
loop_
_entity_poly.entity_id
_entity_poly.type
_entity_poly.pdbx_seq_one_letter_code
_entity_poly.pdbx_strand_id
1 'polypeptide(L)'
;MFEIVAELTFCYNLRHISLNRHLHRIGKNPTPDCPHCEGSTKTVQHFLLSCAQYARERHILTNTLKRRALSVPFLLSNQKATAPLIRFVNSTERLR
;
A
#
# COMPACT_ATOMS: atom_id res chain seq x y z
N MET A 1 6.19 24.88 2.01
CA MET A 1 7.41 24.09 1.69
C MET A 1 7.36 22.67 2.29
N PHE A 2 6.70 22.44 3.44
CA PHE A 2 6.54 21.11 4.06
C PHE A 2 5.53 20.15 3.37
N GLU A 3 4.66 20.65 2.50
CA GLU A 3 3.66 19.80 1.80
C GLU A 3 4.26 19.04 0.60
N ILE A 4 5.28 19.60 -0.07
CA ILE A 4 5.89 19.00 -1.27
C ILE A 4 6.79 17.81 -0.92
N VAL A 5 7.48 17.86 0.23
CA VAL A 5 8.32 16.75 0.71
C VAL A 5 7.47 15.53 1.11
N ALA A 6 6.28 15.74 1.68
CA ALA A 6 5.38 14.62 2.02
C ALA A 6 4.83 13.90 0.78
N GLU A 7 4.51 14.64 -0.29
CA GLU A 7 4.05 14.07 -1.57
C GLU A 7 5.17 13.29 -2.29
N LEU A 8 6.40 13.81 -2.30
CA LEU A 8 7.56 13.11 -2.86
C LEU A 8 7.91 11.85 -2.07
N THR A 9 7.87 11.91 -0.73
CA THR A 9 8.11 10.76 0.15
C THR A 9 7.03 9.70 0.00
N PHE A 10 5.78 10.07 -0.26
CA PHE A 10 4.68 9.13 -0.48
C PHE A 10 4.84 8.33 -1.78
N CYS A 11 5.14 9.00 -2.89
CA CYS A 11 5.43 8.35 -4.17
C CYS A 11 6.70 7.49 -4.10
N TYR A 12 7.72 7.96 -3.37
CA TYR A 12 8.93 7.19 -3.10
C TYR A 12 8.61 5.93 -2.28
N ASN A 13 7.90 6.06 -1.16
CA ASN A 13 7.54 4.92 -0.33
C ASN A 13 6.60 3.95 -1.04
N LEU A 14 5.67 4.38 -1.91
CA LEU A 14 4.84 3.47 -2.72
C LEU A 14 5.63 2.77 -3.82
N ARG A 15 6.65 3.42 -4.41
CA ARG A 15 7.62 2.77 -5.30
C ARG A 15 8.54 1.80 -4.53
N HIS A 16 8.84 2.09 -3.27
CA HIS A 16 9.63 1.28 -2.35
C HIS A 16 8.81 0.26 -1.54
N ILE A 17 7.48 0.28 -1.62
CA ILE A 17 6.60 -0.87 -1.34
C ILE A 17 6.91 -1.83 -2.47
N SER A 18 8.05 -2.48 -2.35
CA SER A 18 8.54 -3.43 -3.33
C SER A 18 7.59 -4.61 -3.25
N LEU A 19 6.64 -4.61 -4.17
CA LEU A 19 5.68 -5.68 -4.32
C LEU A 19 6.43 -6.89 -4.80
N ASN A 20 6.11 -8.04 -4.22
CA ASN A 20 6.86 -9.26 -4.48
C ASN A 20 6.92 -9.57 -5.97
N ARG A 21 5.92 -9.18 -6.78
CA ARG A 21 5.99 -9.23 -8.25
C ARG A 21 7.16 -8.45 -8.85
N HIS A 22 7.40 -7.22 -8.41
CA HIS A 22 8.52 -6.42 -8.89
C HIS A 22 9.85 -6.98 -8.35
N LEU A 23 9.90 -7.35 -7.07
CA LEU A 23 11.09 -7.98 -6.46
C LEU A 23 11.46 -9.29 -7.13
N HIS A 24 10.48 -10.13 -7.44
CA HIS A 24 10.65 -11.39 -8.17
C HIS A 24 11.19 -11.14 -9.58
N ARG A 25 10.67 -10.12 -10.28
CA ARG A 25 11.16 -9.74 -11.61
C ARG A 25 12.63 -9.30 -11.61
N ILE A 26 13.13 -8.73 -10.50
CA ILE A 26 14.53 -8.34 -10.34
C ILE A 26 15.35 -9.37 -9.51
N GLY A 27 14.80 -10.56 -9.26
CA GLY A 27 15.48 -11.66 -8.56
C GLY A 27 15.69 -11.45 -7.05
N LYS A 28 15.11 -10.40 -6.45
CA LYS A 28 15.25 -10.08 -5.01
C LYS A 28 14.22 -10.76 -4.10
N ASN A 29 13.24 -11.47 -4.66
CA ASN A 29 12.31 -12.29 -3.88
C ASN A 29 12.06 -13.62 -4.62
N PRO A 30 12.19 -14.78 -3.94
CA PRO A 30 11.97 -16.08 -4.55
C PRO A 30 10.54 -16.30 -5.05
N THR A 31 9.54 -15.60 -4.52
CA THR A 31 8.15 -15.75 -4.97
C THR A 31 7.46 -14.39 -5.13
N PRO A 32 6.52 -14.26 -6.09
CA PRO A 32 5.69 -13.06 -6.20
C PRO A 32 4.54 -13.04 -5.18
N ASP A 33 4.39 -14.09 -4.37
CA ASP A 33 3.20 -14.34 -3.58
C ASP A 33 3.23 -13.67 -2.21
N CYS A 34 2.05 -13.41 -1.68
CA CYS A 34 1.88 -12.89 -0.35
C CYS A 34 2.14 -14.01 0.66
N PRO A 35 3.07 -13.84 1.63
CA PRO A 35 3.33 -14.87 2.63
C PRO A 35 2.13 -15.13 3.57
N HIS A 36 1.14 -14.25 3.55
CA HIS A 36 -0.07 -14.33 4.38
C HIS A 36 -1.32 -14.78 3.61
N CYS A 37 -1.24 -14.89 2.27
CA CYS A 37 -2.39 -15.25 1.46
C CYS A 37 -1.94 -16.29 0.43
N GLU A 38 -2.38 -17.53 0.61
CA GLU A 38 -2.08 -18.63 -0.30
C GLU A 38 -2.53 -18.31 -1.73
N GLY A 39 -1.65 -18.56 -2.71
CA GLY A 39 -1.93 -18.38 -4.14
C GLY A 39 -2.17 -16.94 -4.61
N SER A 40 -2.00 -15.93 -3.73
CA SER A 40 -2.23 -14.53 -4.08
C SER A 40 -0.93 -13.77 -4.30
N THR A 41 -0.69 -13.31 -5.54
CA THR A 41 0.44 -12.42 -5.83
C THR A 41 0.34 -11.13 -5.02
N LYS A 42 1.40 -10.77 -4.28
CA LYS A 42 1.48 -9.51 -3.54
C LYS A 42 1.64 -8.35 -4.53
N THR A 43 0.54 -7.71 -4.91
CA THR A 43 0.43 -6.50 -5.76
C THR A 43 -0.05 -5.27 -4.96
N VAL A 44 0.06 -4.05 -5.52
CA VAL A 44 -0.42 -2.81 -4.86
C VAL A 44 -1.90 -3.01 -4.51
N GLN A 45 -2.65 -3.52 -5.48
CA GLN A 45 -4.07 -3.78 -5.35
C GLN A 45 -4.35 -4.82 -4.26
N HIS A 46 -3.61 -5.92 -4.20
CA HIS A 46 -3.78 -6.90 -3.13
C HIS A 46 -3.50 -6.30 -1.76
N PHE A 47 -2.38 -5.60 -1.61
CA PHE A 47 -2.00 -4.96 -0.36
C PHE A 47 -3.03 -3.94 0.11
N LEU A 48 -3.48 -3.05 -0.79
CA LEU A 48 -4.40 -1.96 -0.47
C LEU A 48 -5.85 -2.39 -0.32
N LEU A 49 -6.29 -3.44 -1.03
CA LEU A 49 -7.73 -3.76 -1.15
C LEU A 49 -8.12 -5.16 -0.64
N SER A 50 -7.23 -6.17 -0.64
CA SER A 50 -7.69 -7.56 -0.42
C SER A 50 -6.88 -8.44 0.54
N CYS A 51 -5.67 -8.04 0.96
CA CYS A 51 -4.81 -8.87 1.79
C CYS A 51 -5.42 -9.17 3.18
N ALA A 52 -5.79 -10.40 3.49
CA ALA A 52 -6.48 -10.74 4.75
C ALA A 52 -5.74 -10.23 6.00
N GLN A 53 -4.41 -10.28 5.99
CA GLN A 53 -3.55 -9.78 7.08
C GLN A 53 -3.84 -8.33 7.48
N TYR A 54 -4.14 -7.46 6.51
CA TYR A 54 -4.32 -6.02 6.73
C TYR A 54 -5.79 -5.58 6.75
N ALA A 55 -6.72 -6.51 7.03
CA ALA A 55 -8.15 -6.24 6.99
C ALA A 55 -8.56 -5.16 8.00
N ARG A 56 -7.95 -5.13 9.18
CA ARG A 56 -8.24 -4.15 10.23
C ARG A 56 -7.81 -2.75 9.81
N GLU A 57 -6.58 -2.60 9.34
CA GLU A 57 -5.99 -1.34 8.89
C GLU A 57 -6.77 -0.82 7.67
N ARG A 58 -7.16 -1.71 6.75
CA ARG A 58 -8.02 -1.36 5.62
C ARG A 58 -9.40 -0.90 6.05
N HIS A 59 -9.98 -1.51 7.08
CA HIS A 59 -11.27 -1.07 7.61
C HIS A 59 -11.19 0.37 8.12
N ILE A 60 -10.10 0.71 8.84
CA ILE A 60 -9.84 2.09 9.27
C ILE A 60 -9.69 3.02 8.07
N LEU A 61 -8.85 2.65 7.10
CA LEU A 61 -8.64 3.43 5.86
C LEU A 61 -9.97 3.67 5.10
N THR A 62 -10.80 2.62 5.01
CA THR A 62 -12.12 2.66 4.35
C THR A 62 -13.10 3.53 5.14
N ASN A 63 -13.08 3.48 6.46
CA ASN A 63 -13.94 4.35 7.27
C ASN A 63 -13.57 5.83 7.14
N THR A 64 -12.28 6.14 6.96
CA THR A 64 -11.78 7.50 6.73
C THR A 64 -12.10 8.01 5.33
N LEU A 65 -11.82 7.23 4.28
CA LEU A 65 -11.94 7.66 2.88
C LEU A 65 -13.27 7.25 2.22
N LYS A 66 -14.10 6.48 2.91
CA LYS A 66 -15.38 5.92 2.44
C LYS A 66 -15.18 5.15 1.13
N ARG A 67 -16.14 5.28 0.20
CA ARG A 67 -16.12 4.64 -1.12
C ARG A 67 -14.85 4.95 -1.93
N ARG A 68 -14.16 6.07 -1.66
CA ARG A 68 -12.94 6.44 -2.37
C ARG A 68 -11.74 5.55 -1.99
N ALA A 69 -11.79 4.86 -0.85
CA ALA A 69 -10.76 3.90 -0.44
C ALA A 69 -10.64 2.69 -1.38
N LEU A 70 -11.65 2.41 -2.19
CA LEU A 70 -11.67 1.28 -3.11
C LEU A 70 -10.96 1.58 -4.45
N SER A 71 -10.59 2.84 -4.69
CA SER A 71 -9.95 3.27 -5.93
C SER A 71 -8.44 3.40 -5.71
N VAL A 72 -7.68 2.45 -6.25
CA VAL A 72 -6.21 2.52 -6.25
C VAL A 72 -5.70 3.82 -6.89
N PRO A 73 -6.19 4.27 -8.06
CA PRO A 73 -5.77 5.56 -8.61
C PRO A 73 -6.02 6.75 -7.67
N PHE A 74 -7.17 6.78 -6.98
CA PHE A 74 -7.44 7.82 -5.99
C PHE A 74 -6.46 7.77 -4.81
N LEU A 75 -6.21 6.55 -4.28
CA LEU A 75 -5.28 6.37 -3.16
C LEU A 75 -3.86 6.83 -3.50
N LEU A 76 -3.41 6.62 -4.74
CA LEU A 76 -2.05 6.92 -5.16
C LEU A 76 -1.86 8.35 -5.70
N SER A 77 -2.91 8.99 -6.23
CA SER A 77 -2.80 10.27 -6.92
C SER A 77 -3.46 11.45 -6.18
N ASN A 78 -4.26 11.20 -5.14
CA ASN A 78 -5.00 12.27 -4.46
C ASN A 78 -4.36 12.69 -3.14
N GLN A 79 -4.10 13.99 -2.98
CA GLN A 79 -3.54 14.56 -1.76
C GLN A 79 -4.39 14.25 -0.52
N LYS A 80 -5.73 14.23 -0.65
CA LYS A 80 -6.65 13.88 0.45
C LYS A 80 -6.51 12.43 0.92
N ALA A 81 -5.98 11.55 0.08
CA ALA A 81 -5.72 10.15 0.41
C ALA A 81 -4.32 9.93 1.03
N THR A 82 -3.41 10.89 0.89
CA THR A 82 -1.99 10.74 1.26
C THR A 82 -1.83 10.48 2.76
N ALA A 83 -2.34 11.35 3.62
CA ALA A 83 -2.20 11.20 5.06
C ALA A 83 -2.87 9.92 5.61
N PRO A 84 -4.12 9.57 5.22
CA PRO A 84 -4.73 8.30 5.59
C PRO A 84 -3.94 7.09 5.09
N LEU A 85 -3.39 7.15 3.88
CA LEU A 85 -2.64 6.02 3.32
C LEU A 85 -1.27 5.84 3.99
N ILE A 86 -0.57 6.92 4.35
CA ILE A 86 0.68 6.83 5.15
C ILE A 86 0.39 6.16 6.50
N ARG A 87 -0.70 6.54 7.18
CA ARG A 87 -1.10 5.90 8.45
C ARG A 87 -1.35 4.41 8.28
N PHE A 88 -2.07 4.03 7.22
CA PHE A 88 -2.29 2.62 6.87
C PHE A 88 -0.96 1.88 6.69
N VAL A 89 -0.04 2.40 5.87
CA VAL A 89 1.26 1.75 5.62
C VAL A 89 2.07 1.62 6.92
N ASN A 90 2.12 2.67 7.75
CA ASN A 90 2.82 2.63 9.04
C ASN A 90 2.23 1.59 10.00
N SER A 91 0.88 1.44 10.03
CA SER A 91 0.22 0.42 10.86
C SER A 91 0.47 -1.02 10.40
N THR A 92 0.85 -1.23 9.14
CA THR A 92 1.23 -2.55 8.63
C THR A 92 2.66 -2.99 9.04
N GLU A 93 3.35 -2.20 9.87
CA GLU A 93 4.74 -2.38 10.31
C GLU A 93 5.77 -2.49 9.17
N ARG A 94 5.38 -2.12 7.95
CA ARG A 94 6.21 -2.29 6.75
C ARG A 94 7.29 -1.21 6.57
N LEU A 95 7.22 -0.13 7.34
CA LEU A 95 8.15 1.00 7.32
C LEU A 95 8.91 1.19 8.65
N ARG A 96 9.03 0.12 9.46
CA ARG A 96 9.98 0.14 10.60
C ARG A 96 11.40 -0.13 10.13
#